data_AF-A0A2E6C4M4-F1
#
_entry.id   AF-A0A2E6C4M4-F1
#
_cell.length_a   1.000
_cell.length_b   1.000
_cell.length_c   1.000
_cell.angle_alpha   90.00
_cell.angle_beta   90.00
_cell.angle_gamma   90.00
#
_symmetry.space_group_name_H-M   'P 1'
#
loop_
_entity.id
_entity.type
_entity.pdbx_description
1 polymer ?
#
loop_
_entity_poly.entity_id
_entity_poly.type
_entity_poly.pdbx_seq_one_letter_code
_entity_poly.pdbx_strand_id
1 'polypeptide(L)'
;MGEQFTVAGQTMPTITTAYGGFLILWGVVISQLSDAASFTSYIPSFMGIPLLISGILATKIPEKRKLWMHIAATFGLLCALGGLDFMRGVFSDEGAFALPAAGASKLMLLVTGSIYTYICVQSFRHARMSREE
;
A
#
# COMPACT_ATOMS: atom_id res chain seq x y z
N MET A 1 -27.96 -11.41 -3.65
CA MET A 1 -27.16 -10.38 -2.96
C MET A 1 -25.71 -10.77 -3.19
N GLY A 2 -25.01 -10.07 -4.11
CA GLY A 2 -23.72 -10.54 -4.63
C GLY A 2 -22.67 -10.71 -3.53
N GLU A 3 -21.98 -11.84 -3.55
CA GLU A 3 -20.89 -12.16 -2.64
C GLU A 3 -19.85 -11.02 -2.69
N GLN A 4 -19.74 -10.27 -1.60
CA GLN A 4 -18.68 -9.29 -1.49
C GLN A 4 -17.37 -10.06 -1.34
N PHE A 5 -16.40 -9.79 -2.20
CA PHE A 5 -15.06 -10.34 -2.08
C PHE A 5 -14.47 -9.98 -0.70
N THR A 6 -14.49 -10.95 0.20
CA THR A 6 -13.92 -10.86 1.54
C THR A 6 -12.64 -11.64 1.59
N VAL A 7 -11.54 -10.96 1.87
CA VAL A 7 -10.26 -11.61 2.17
C VAL A 7 -10.16 -11.66 3.70
N ALA A 8 -10.00 -12.86 4.26
CA ALA A 8 -9.98 -13.09 5.72
C ALA A 8 -11.24 -12.56 6.46
N GLY A 9 -12.41 -12.62 5.81
CA GLY A 9 -13.68 -12.12 6.40
C GLY A 9 -13.81 -10.60 6.45
N GLN A 10 -12.85 -9.85 5.87
CA GLN A 10 -12.85 -8.39 5.83
C GLN A 10 -13.09 -7.90 4.39
N THR A 11 -13.81 -6.80 4.25
CA THR A 11 -14.03 -6.19 2.94
C THR A 11 -12.75 -5.55 2.42
N MET A 12 -12.53 -5.59 1.12
CA MET A 12 -11.37 -4.94 0.48
C MET A 12 -11.15 -3.48 0.90
N PRO A 13 -12.18 -2.60 0.98
CA PRO A 13 -12.03 -1.25 1.51
C PRO A 13 -11.48 -1.18 2.94
N THR A 14 -11.87 -2.11 3.81
CA THR A 14 -11.35 -2.20 5.17
C THR A 14 -9.87 -2.56 5.18
N ILE A 15 -9.46 -3.52 4.33
CA ILE A 15 -8.05 -3.90 4.18
C ILE A 15 -7.23 -2.72 3.64
N THR A 16 -7.73 -2.01 2.64
CA THR A 16 -7.11 -0.77 2.12
C THR A 16 -6.93 0.27 3.22
N THR A 17 -7.96 0.50 4.02
CA THR A 17 -7.94 1.47 5.12
C THR A 17 -6.94 1.06 6.20
N ALA A 18 -6.97 -0.21 6.61
CA ALA A 18 -6.03 -0.76 7.59
C ALA A 18 -4.59 -0.70 7.08
N TYR A 19 -4.36 -1.01 5.81
CA TYR A 19 -3.04 -0.93 5.18
C TYR A 19 -2.52 0.51 5.08
N GLY A 20 -3.36 1.47 4.69
CA GLY A 20 -3.01 2.89 4.72
C GLY A 20 -2.67 3.38 6.12
N GLY A 21 -3.42 2.95 7.13
CA GLY A 21 -3.14 3.27 8.54
C GLY A 21 -1.83 2.66 9.02
N PHE A 22 -1.56 1.41 8.64
CA PHE A 22 -0.32 0.71 8.92
C PHE A 22 0.89 1.42 8.28
N LEU A 23 0.77 1.88 7.04
CA LEU A 23 1.82 2.66 6.36
C LEU A 23 2.13 3.97 7.06
N ILE A 24 1.11 4.70 7.52
CA ILE A 24 1.30 5.95 8.29
C ILE A 24 2.00 5.66 9.61
N LEU A 25 1.55 4.64 10.34
CA LEU A 25 2.14 4.27 11.62
C LEU A 25 3.60 3.84 11.43
N TRP A 26 3.89 3.03 10.40
CA TRP A 26 5.23 2.59 10.06
C TRP A 26 6.16 3.76 9.74
N GLY A 27 5.71 4.72 8.93
CA GLY A 27 6.50 5.92 8.60
C GLY A 27 6.83 6.76 9.83
N VAL A 28 5.88 6.90 10.78
CA VAL A 28 6.13 7.59 12.05
C VAL A 28 7.15 6.84 12.91
N VAL A 29 7.03 5.51 13.04
CA VAL A 29 7.97 4.69 13.82
C VAL A 29 9.39 4.79 13.25
N ILE A 30 9.54 4.68 11.93
CA ILE A 30 10.84 4.79 11.27
C ILE A 30 11.43 6.19 11.41
N SER A 31 10.61 7.24 11.35
CA SER A 31 11.08 8.61 11.60
C SER A 31 11.66 8.78 13.00
N GLN A 32 11.04 8.17 14.03
CA GLN A 32 11.53 8.24 15.40
C GLN A 32 12.78 7.38 15.62
N LEU A 33 12.87 6.22 14.97
CA LEU A 33 14.02 5.31 15.10
C LEU A 33 15.26 5.79 14.34
N SER A 34 15.08 6.52 13.25
CA SER A 34 16.18 6.80 12.34
C SER A 34 17.08 7.97 12.78
N ASP A 35 16.66 8.81 13.75
CA ASP A 35 17.32 10.03 14.30
C ASP A 35 17.97 10.99 13.26
N ALA A 36 17.77 10.69 11.98
CA ALA A 36 18.32 11.35 10.84
C ALA A 36 17.15 12.07 10.18
N ALA A 37 17.34 13.38 10.01
CA ALA A 37 16.48 14.30 9.27
C ALA A 37 16.37 13.96 7.77
N SER A 38 16.22 12.68 7.44
CA SER A 38 16.08 12.17 6.09
C SER A 38 14.61 12.21 5.75
N PHE A 39 14.22 13.22 4.96
CA PHE A 39 12.91 13.39 4.33
C PHE A 39 12.30 12.09 3.75
N THR A 40 13.14 11.09 3.46
CA THR A 40 12.76 9.76 2.98
C THR A 40 11.96 8.92 3.97
N SER A 41 12.08 9.13 5.29
CA SER A 41 11.32 8.37 6.31
C SER A 41 9.80 8.64 6.26
N TYR A 42 9.38 9.80 5.74
CA TYR A 42 7.97 10.15 5.62
C TYR A 42 7.30 9.66 4.33
N ILE A 43 8.06 9.11 3.37
CA ILE A 43 7.52 8.57 2.12
C ILE A 43 6.38 7.55 2.36
N PRO A 44 6.55 6.53 3.24
CA PRO A 44 5.46 5.58 3.54
C PRO A 44 4.21 6.27 4.08
N SER A 45 4.34 7.27 4.96
CA SER A 45 3.19 8.03 5.47
C SER A 45 2.52 8.88 4.40
N PHE A 46 3.31 9.53 3.54
CA PHE A 46 2.79 10.35 2.45
C PHE A 46 2.03 9.52 1.42
N MET A 47 2.48 8.29 1.16
CA MET A 47 1.78 7.33 0.31
C MET A 47 0.60 6.64 1.03
N GLY A 48 0.69 6.47 2.36
CA GLY A 48 -0.35 5.87 3.19
C GLY A 48 -1.60 6.75 3.35
N ILE A 49 -1.46 8.08 3.32
CA ILE A 49 -2.58 9.04 3.39
C ILE A 49 -3.59 8.85 2.23
N PRO A 50 -3.21 8.94 0.95
CA PRO A 50 -4.15 8.73 -0.15
C PRO A 50 -4.72 7.31 -0.17
N LEU A 51 -3.95 6.31 0.25
CA LEU A 51 -4.42 4.93 0.43
C LEU A 51 -5.52 4.84 1.49
N LEU A 52 -5.30 5.41 2.67
CA LEU A 52 -6.27 5.43 3.77
C LEU A 52 -7.55 6.18 3.37
N ILE A 53 -7.40 7.36 2.76
CA ILE A 53 -8.53 8.17 2.25
C ILE A 53 -9.33 7.35 1.24
N SER A 54 -8.66 6.73 0.26
CA SER A 54 -9.33 5.92 -0.76
C SER A 54 -10.07 4.71 -0.17
N GLY A 55 -9.55 4.08 0.89
CA GLY A 55 -10.20 2.99 1.62
C GLY A 55 -11.46 3.44 2.36
N ILE A 56 -11.41 4.58 3.06
CA ILE A 56 -12.56 5.14 3.78
C ILE A 56 -13.66 5.54 2.78
N LEU A 57 -13.29 6.21 1.69
CA LEU A 57 -14.24 6.62 0.65
C LEU A 57 -14.84 5.42 -0.10
N ALA A 58 -14.06 4.36 -0.35
CA ALA A 58 -14.57 3.11 -0.90
C ALA A 58 -15.56 2.40 0.04
N THR A 59 -15.42 2.59 1.36
CA THR A 59 -16.32 2.05 2.38
C THR A 59 -17.60 2.87 2.49
N LYS A 60 -17.50 4.20 2.51
CA LYS A 60 -18.66 5.10 2.64
C LYS A 60 -19.48 5.25 1.36
N ILE A 61 -18.85 5.15 0.19
CA ILE A 61 -19.51 5.38 -1.11
C ILE A 61 -19.44 4.10 -1.96
N PRO A 62 -20.28 3.09 -1.67
CA PRO A 62 -20.29 1.83 -2.40
C PRO A 62 -20.64 2.00 -3.89
N GLU A 63 -21.42 3.02 -4.26
CA GLU A 63 -21.75 3.35 -5.66
C GLU A 63 -20.52 3.67 -6.52
N LYS A 64 -19.48 4.27 -5.92
CA LYS A 64 -18.22 4.61 -6.59
C LYS A 64 -17.08 3.68 -6.21
N ARG A 65 -17.36 2.56 -5.52
CA ARG A 65 -16.34 1.62 -5.00
C ARG A 65 -15.36 1.16 -6.08
N LYS A 66 -15.81 0.95 -7.32
CA LYS A 66 -14.93 0.57 -8.46
C LYS A 66 -13.86 1.60 -8.78
N LEU A 67 -14.19 2.89 -8.74
CA LEU A 67 -13.25 4.00 -8.98
C LEU A 67 -12.25 4.11 -7.83
N TRP A 68 -12.74 4.09 -6.59
CA TRP A 68 -11.89 4.17 -5.41
C TRP A 68 -10.95 2.97 -5.29
N MET A 69 -11.39 1.77 -5.66
CA MET A 69 -10.52 0.59 -5.71
C MET A 69 -9.43 0.71 -6.79
N HIS A 70 -9.72 1.31 -7.96
CA HIS A 70 -8.69 1.55 -8.98
C HIS A 70 -7.66 2.55 -8.47
N ILE A 71 -8.11 3.66 -7.88
CA ILE A 71 -7.24 4.67 -7.28
C ILE A 71 -6.36 4.01 -6.20
N ALA A 72 -6.96 3.24 -5.29
CA ALA A 72 -6.24 2.53 -4.24
C ALA A 72 -5.21 1.53 -4.80
N ALA A 73 -5.55 0.81 -5.87
CA ALA A 73 -4.63 -0.11 -6.55
C ALA A 73 -3.47 0.62 -7.22
N THR A 74 -3.73 1.77 -7.87
CA THR A 74 -2.68 2.61 -8.44
C THR A 74 -1.75 3.13 -7.36
N PHE A 75 -2.27 3.61 -6.23
CA PHE A 75 -1.44 4.03 -5.10
C PHE A 75 -0.67 2.86 -4.48
N GLY A 76 -1.28 1.68 -4.36
CA GLY A 76 -0.58 0.46 -3.92
C GLY A 76 0.57 0.06 -4.85
N LEU A 77 0.36 0.19 -6.17
CA LEU A 77 1.39 -0.04 -7.16
C LEU A 77 2.50 1.02 -7.09
N LEU A 78 2.13 2.30 -6.87
CA LEU A 78 3.10 3.37 -6.64
C LEU A 78 3.92 3.12 -5.37
N CYS A 79 3.32 2.58 -4.30
CA CYS A 79 4.07 2.13 -3.11
C CYS A 79 5.08 1.03 -3.45
N ALA A 80 4.67 0.02 -4.24
CA ALA A 80 5.55 -1.05 -4.68
C ALA A 80 6.71 -0.53 -5.56
N LEU A 81 6.41 0.40 -6.48
CA LEU A 81 7.41 1.07 -7.31
C LEU A 81 8.36 1.96 -6.48
N GLY A 82 7.84 2.65 -5.47
CA GLY A 82 8.65 3.39 -4.50
C GLY A 82 9.56 2.47 -3.67
N GLY A 83 9.10 1.24 -3.38
CA GLY A 83 9.92 0.19 -2.78
C GLY A 83 10.98 -0.39 -3.74
N LEU A 84 10.72 -0.44 -5.04
CA LEU A 84 11.68 -0.87 -6.07
C LEU A 84 12.90 0.03 -6.18
N ASP A 85 12.77 1.31 -5.80
CA ASP A 85 13.91 2.23 -5.66
C ASP A 85 14.98 1.69 -4.68
N PHE A 86 14.59 0.82 -3.75
CA PHE A 86 15.54 0.03 -2.94
C PHE A 86 16.56 -0.70 -3.80
N MET A 87 16.12 -1.37 -4.87
CA MET A 87 17.01 -2.14 -5.73
C MET A 87 18.05 -1.23 -6.39
N ARG A 88 17.68 0.00 -6.76
CA ARG A 88 18.64 0.99 -7.28
C ARG A 88 19.72 1.34 -6.26
N GLY A 89 19.35 1.48 -4.99
CA GLY A 89 20.28 1.64 -3.87
C GLY A 89 21.12 0.40 -3.58
N VAL A 90 20.59 -0.82 -3.79
CA VAL A 90 21.33 -2.09 -3.68
C VAL A 90 22.47 -2.15 -4.70
N PHE A 91 22.23 -1.68 -5.92
CA PHE A 91 23.20 -1.70 -7.02
C PHE A 91 24.15 -0.50 -7.05
N SER A 92 24.00 0.46 -6.12
CA SER A 92 24.90 1.61 -6.01
C SER A 92 26.06 1.30 -5.05
N ASP A 93 27.26 1.83 -5.31
CA ASP A 93 28.50 1.56 -4.56
C ASP A 93 28.39 1.79 -3.03
N GLU A 94 27.44 2.60 -2.57
CA GLU A 94 27.18 2.86 -1.14
C GLU A 94 26.46 1.69 -0.44
N GLY A 95 25.79 0.81 -1.18
CA GLY A 95 25.02 -0.32 -0.67
C GLY A 95 23.63 0.07 -0.12
N ALA A 96 22.63 -0.77 -0.39
CA ALA A 96 21.24 -0.55 0.03
C ALA A 96 21.01 -0.43 1.55
N PHE A 97 21.99 -0.86 2.34
CA PHE A 97 21.97 -0.83 3.79
C PHE A 97 22.93 0.21 4.38
N ALA A 98 23.45 1.14 3.56
CA ALA A 98 24.17 2.32 4.07
C ALA A 98 23.38 3.03 5.18
N LEU A 99 22.05 3.08 5.02
CA LEU A 99 21.11 3.45 6.06
C LEU A 99 20.10 2.30 6.28
N PRO A 100 20.31 1.43 7.29
CA PRO A 100 19.51 0.21 7.46
C PRO A 100 18.02 0.48 7.67
N ALA A 101 17.67 1.62 8.29
CA ALA A 101 16.28 2.06 8.46
C ALA A 101 15.58 2.41 7.13
N ALA A 102 16.29 3.10 6.23
CA ALA A 102 15.75 3.43 4.91
C ALA A 102 15.65 2.16 4.03
N GLY A 103 16.66 1.29 4.08
CA GLY A 103 16.65 0.02 3.37
C GLY A 103 15.49 -0.88 3.80
N ALA A 104 15.30 -1.05 5.11
CA ALA A 104 14.19 -1.83 5.68
C ALA A 104 12.82 -1.27 5.28
N SER A 105 12.66 0.06 5.27
CA SER A 105 11.41 0.73 4.90
C SER A 105 11.06 0.54 3.43
N LYS A 106 12.03 0.68 2.53
CA LYS A 106 11.79 0.46 1.10
C LYS A 106 11.50 -1.01 0.78
N LEU A 107 12.19 -1.96 1.43
CA LEU A 107 11.91 -3.39 1.28
C LEU A 107 10.52 -3.75 1.83
N MET A 108 10.14 -3.21 2.98
CA MET A 108 8.81 -3.39 3.56
C MET A 108 7.71 -2.80 2.65
N LEU A 109 7.91 -1.61 2.09
CA LEU A 109 7.02 -1.01 1.09
C LEU A 109 6.89 -1.87 -0.17
N LEU A 110 8.01 -2.42 -0.65
CA LEU A 110 8.03 -3.31 -1.81
C LEU A 110 7.20 -4.57 -1.55
N VAL A 111 7.46 -5.27 -0.45
CA VAL A 111 6.81 -6.54 -0.11
C VAL A 111 5.33 -6.31 0.16
N THR A 112 5.01 -5.39 1.07
CA THR A 112 3.61 -5.16 1.47
C THR A 112 2.80 -4.49 0.36
N GLY A 113 3.40 -3.58 -0.42
CA GLY A 113 2.75 -2.92 -1.56
C GLY A 113 2.49 -3.90 -2.71
N SER A 114 3.40 -4.85 -2.95
CA SER A 114 3.21 -5.91 -3.95
C SER A 114 2.09 -6.87 -3.55
N ILE A 115 2.08 -7.33 -2.29
CA ILE A 115 1.02 -8.18 -1.75
C ILE A 115 -0.34 -7.46 -1.83
N TYR A 116 -0.39 -6.20 -1.40
CA TYR A 116 -1.60 -5.40 -1.44
C TYR A 116 -2.13 -5.20 -2.87
N THR A 117 -1.24 -4.90 -3.81
CA THR A 117 -1.59 -4.75 -5.23
C THR A 117 -2.10 -6.06 -5.82
N TYR A 118 -1.47 -7.19 -5.48
CA TYR A 118 -1.91 -8.52 -5.90
C TYR A 118 -3.32 -8.84 -5.39
N ILE A 119 -3.60 -8.54 -4.12
CA ILE A 119 -4.93 -8.69 -3.51
C ILE A 119 -5.96 -7.80 -4.23
N CYS A 120 -5.61 -6.56 -4.56
CA CYS A 120 -6.45 -5.65 -5.35
C CYS A 120 -6.81 -6.25 -6.73
N VAL A 121 -5.83 -6.79 -7.45
CA VAL A 121 -6.04 -7.44 -8.75
C VAL A 121 -6.97 -8.66 -8.63
N GLN A 122 -6.78 -9.49 -7.60
CA GLN A 122 -7.65 -10.64 -7.35
C GLN A 122 -9.10 -10.21 -7.06
N SER A 123 -9.30 -9.13 -6.31
CA SER A 123 -10.64 -8.58 -6.10
C SER A 123 -11.30 -8.10 -7.39
N PHE A 124 -10.53 -7.54 -8.33
CA PHE A 124 -11.07 -7.17 -9.64
C PHE A 124 -11.50 -8.38 -10.46
N ARG A 125 -10.70 -9.45 -10.46
CA ARG A 125 -11.04 -10.71 -11.14
C ARG A 125 -12.32 -11.30 -10.57
N HIS A 126 -12.45 -11.35 -9.25
CA HIS A 126 -13.65 -11.88 -8.60
C HIS A 126 -14.90 -11.03 -8.91
N ALA A 127 -14.80 -9.70 -8.84
CA ALA A 127 -15.90 -8.80 -9.19
C ALA A 127 -16.30 -8.85 -10.69
N ARG A 128 -15.42 -9.36 -11.55
CA ARG A 128 -15.72 -9.63 -12.94
C ARG A 128 -16.42 -10.99 -13.12
N MET A 129 -15.95 -12.03 -12.44
CA MET A 129 -16.59 -13.36 -12.48
C MET A 129 -18.02 -13.33 -11.91
N SER A 130 -18.25 -12.61 -10.81
CA SER A 130 -19.60 -12.44 -10.22
C SER A 130 -20.57 -11.58 -11.06
N ARG A 131 -20.13 -11.14 -12.25
CA ARG A 131 -20.94 -10.41 -13.24
C ARG A 131 -21.27 -11.26 -14.46
N GLU A 132 -20.56 -12.38 -14.63
CA GLU A 132 -20.75 -13.34 -15.71
C GLU A 132 -21.65 -14.52 -15.28
N GLU A 133 -21.89 -14.72 -13.97
CA GLU A 133 -23.02 -15.48 -13.41
C GLU A 133 -24.24 -14.60 -13.13
#